data_AF-A0A958MRZ4-F1
#
_entry.id   AF-A0A958MRZ4-F1
#
_cell.length_a   1.000
_cell.length_b   1.000
_cell.length_c   1.000
_cell.angle_alpha   90.00
_cell.angle_beta   90.00
_cell.angle_gamma   90.00
#
_symmetry.space_group_name_H-M   'P 1'
#
loop_
_entity.id
_entity.type
_entity.pdbx_description
1 polymer ?
#
loop_
_entity_poly.entity_id
_entity_poly.type
_entity_poly.pdbx_seq_one_letter_code
_entity_poly.pdbx_strand_id
1 'polypeptide(L)'
;MVVNAINFVILVIFFYGRSLAKKNASKHSLVMIGVMAGDFSLLLYLTIYREALDSVDQSMPPLLIIHIVLALITVMAYAMAVVNGLKLLSGKVGVRSKMKIIDRIAVPARTLVFVTSLMLFLSK
;
A
#
# COMPACT_ATOMS: atom_id res chain seq x y z
N MET A 1 3.93 -18.02 -1.97
CA MET A 1 4.33 -17.67 -3.35
C MET A 1 3.33 -16.74 -4.04
N VAL A 2 2.04 -17.11 -4.15
CA VAL A 2 1.01 -16.31 -4.84
C VAL A 2 0.85 -14.89 -4.26
N VAL A 3 0.75 -14.75 -2.94
CA VAL A 3 0.63 -13.43 -2.27
C VAL A 3 1.78 -12.50 -2.64
N ASN A 4 3.03 -12.98 -2.64
CA ASN A 4 4.20 -12.16 -2.99
C ASN A 4 4.19 -11.73 -4.46
N ALA A 5 3.73 -12.59 -5.36
CA ALA A 5 3.58 -12.25 -6.77
C ALA A 5 2.55 -11.12 -6.96
N ILE A 6 1.39 -11.21 -6.28
CA ILE A 6 0.38 -10.14 -6.26
C ILE A 6 1.00 -8.85 -5.69
N ASN A 7 1.70 -8.95 -4.57
CA ASN A 7 2.35 -7.82 -3.90
C ASN A 7 3.39 -7.12 -4.81
N PHE A 8 4.16 -7.90 -5.59
CA PHE A 8 5.08 -7.40 -6.59
C PHE A 8 4.36 -6.68 -7.74
N VAL A 9 3.31 -7.30 -8.30
CA VAL A 9 2.50 -6.69 -9.36
C VAL A 9 1.91 -5.37 -8.91
N ILE A 10 1.35 -5.31 -7.70
CA ILE A 10 0.81 -4.07 -7.14
C ILE A 10 1.92 -3.01 -7.01
N LEU A 11 3.11 -3.38 -6.55
CA LEU A 11 4.24 -2.46 -6.45
C LEU A 11 4.67 -1.91 -7.83
N VAL A 12 4.70 -2.76 -8.86
CA VAL A 12 5.00 -2.33 -10.24
C VAL A 12 3.93 -1.35 -10.74
N ILE A 13 2.65 -1.68 -10.55
CA ILE A 13 1.54 -0.80 -10.94
C ILE A 13 1.58 0.52 -10.14
N PHE A 14 1.98 0.48 -8.87
CA PHE A 14 2.16 1.68 -8.03
C PHE A 14 3.20 2.63 -8.62
N PHE A 15 4.39 2.13 -8.98
CA PHE A 15 5.43 2.95 -9.60
C PHE A 15 5.03 3.43 -10.99
N TYR A 16 4.34 2.60 -11.78
CA TYR A 16 3.77 3.00 -13.05
C TYR A 16 2.76 4.14 -12.88
N GLY A 17 1.78 4.00 -11.97
CA GLY A 17 0.78 5.00 -11.64
C GLY A 17 1.42 6.32 -11.21
N ARG A 18 2.45 6.27 -10.36
CA ARG A 18 3.24 7.44 -9.96
C ARG A 18 3.89 8.15 -11.15
N SER A 19 4.43 7.41 -12.11
CA SER A 19 5.06 8.00 -13.31
C SER A 19 4.08 8.82 -14.17
N LEU A 20 2.78 8.51 -14.09
CA LEU A 20 1.72 9.21 -14.79
C LEU A 20 1.36 10.57 -14.17
N ALA A 21 1.79 10.86 -12.93
CA ALA A 21 1.37 12.06 -12.20
C ALA A 21 1.61 13.39 -12.96
N LYS A 22 2.68 13.45 -13.77
CA LYS A 22 2.99 14.61 -14.63
C LYS A 22 2.48 14.48 -16.07
N LYS A 23 2.23 13.26 -16.54
CA LYS A 23 1.88 12.97 -17.94
C LYS A 23 0.37 12.97 -18.17
N ASN A 24 -0.38 12.39 -17.24
CA ASN A 24 -1.83 12.27 -17.33
C ASN A 24 -2.43 12.12 -15.92
N ALA A 25 -2.88 13.25 -15.35
CA ALA A 25 -3.40 13.30 -13.98
C ALA A 25 -4.67 12.45 -13.80
N SER A 26 -5.52 12.32 -14.83
CA SER A 26 -6.72 11.50 -14.77
C SER A 26 -6.37 10.01 -14.68
N LYS A 27 -5.50 9.52 -15.58
CA LYS A 27 -5.01 8.13 -15.54
C LYS A 27 -4.22 7.84 -14.26
N HIS A 28 -3.41 8.79 -13.79
CA HIS A 28 -2.71 8.68 -12.51
C HIS A 28 -3.68 8.37 -11.37
N SER A 29 -4.71 9.21 -11.18
CA SER A 29 -5.68 9.01 -10.11
C SER A 29 -6.39 7.67 -10.21
N LEU A 30 -6.82 7.27 -11.41
CA LEU A 30 -7.52 5.99 -11.61
C LEU A 30 -6.62 4.78 -11.30
N VAL A 31 -5.36 4.78 -11.77
CA VAL A 31 -4.40 3.71 -11.48
C VAL A 31 -4.06 3.65 -10.00
N MET A 32 -3.83 4.81 -9.36
CA MET A 32 -3.50 4.85 -7.93
C MET A 32 -4.66 4.38 -7.06
N ILE A 33 -5.91 4.72 -7.39
CA ILE A 33 -7.09 4.19 -6.69
C ILE A 33 -7.15 2.66 -6.85
N GLY A 34 -6.90 2.14 -8.06
CA GLY A 34 -6.83 0.70 -8.30
C GLY A 34 -5.76 0.00 -7.46
N VAL A 35 -4.58 0.60 -7.32
CA VAL A 35 -3.50 0.09 -6.46
C VAL A 35 -3.93 0.06 -4.99
N MET A 36 -4.53 1.14 -4.49
CA MET A 36 -5.01 1.21 -3.11
C MET A 36 -6.09 0.17 -2.82
N ALA A 37 -7.03 -0.02 -3.76
CA ALA A 37 -8.04 -1.05 -3.66
C ALA A 37 -7.41 -2.45 -3.64
N GLY A 38 -6.44 -2.70 -4.52
CA GLY A 38 -5.70 -3.96 -4.56
C GLY A 38 -4.96 -4.27 -3.25
N ASP A 39 -4.29 -3.28 -2.67
CA ASP A 39 -3.63 -3.43 -1.37
C ASP A 39 -4.62 -3.70 -0.23
N PHE A 40 -5.75 -2.98 -0.22
CA PHE A 40 -6.80 -3.20 0.79
C PHE A 40 -7.43 -4.59 0.67
N SER A 41 -7.72 -5.04 -0.54
CA SER A 41 -8.23 -6.39 -0.81
C SER A 41 -7.23 -7.46 -0.40
N LEU A 42 -5.93 -7.27 -0.67
CA LEU A 42 -4.89 -8.20 -0.27
C LEU A 42 -4.78 -8.31 1.26
N LEU A 43 -4.83 -7.16 1.95
CA LEU A 43 -4.82 -7.11 3.41
C LEU A 43 -6.05 -7.80 4.01
N LEU A 44 -7.25 -7.52 3.49
CA LEU A 44 -8.47 -8.21 3.91
C LEU A 44 -8.40 -9.72 3.69
N TYR A 45 -7.92 -10.15 2.51
CA TYR A 45 -7.76 -11.57 2.19
C TYR A 45 -6.83 -12.26 3.20
N LEU A 46 -5.69 -11.63 3.53
CA LEU A 46 -4.74 -12.18 4.50
C LEU A 46 -5.33 -12.24 5.91
N THR A 47 -6.08 -11.22 6.35
CA THR A 47 -6.73 -11.22 7.67
C THR A 47 -7.76 -12.34 7.77
N ILE A 48 -8.66 -12.48 6.79
CA ILE A 48 -9.69 -13.53 6.77
C ILE A 48 -9.04 -14.91 6.72
N TYR A 49 -8.05 -15.11 5.85
CA TYR A 49 -7.36 -16.39 5.70
C TYR A 49 -6.58 -16.77 6.97
N ARG A 50 -6.01 -15.78 7.66
CA ARG A 50 -5.32 -15.97 8.93
C ARG A 50 -6.29 -16.30 10.06
N GLU A 51 -7.39 -15.58 10.21
CA GLU A 51 -8.42 -15.90 11.20
C GLU A 51 -9.03 -17.30 10.98
N ALA A 52 -9.16 -17.73 9.73
CA ALA A 52 -9.62 -19.07 9.39
C ALA A 52 -8.62 -20.19 9.75
N LEU A 53 -7.33 -19.86 9.94
CA LEU A 53 -6.25 -20.83 10.20
C LEU A 53 -5.69 -20.77 11.63
N ASP A 54 -5.62 -19.59 12.24
CA ASP A 54 -4.95 -19.32 13.53
C ASP A 54 -5.84 -19.68 14.75
N SER A 55 -6.57 -20.81 14.69
CA SER A 55 -7.15 -21.41 15.89
C SER A 55 -6.09 -22.09 16.80
N VAL A 56 -4.80 -22.04 16.44
CA VAL A 56 -3.71 -22.68 17.18
C VAL A 56 -2.43 -21.82 17.12
N ASP A 57 -1.92 -21.46 18.31
CA ASP A 57 -0.59 -20.92 18.66
C ASP A 57 -0.36 -19.39 18.63
N GLN A 58 -0.06 -18.82 19.81
CA GLN A 58 -0.25 -17.39 20.14
C GLN A 58 1.02 -16.52 20.12
N SER A 59 2.10 -16.91 19.42
CA SER A 59 3.29 -16.03 19.29
C SER A 59 3.47 -15.50 17.87
N MET A 60 3.21 -14.20 17.66
CA MET A 60 3.48 -13.57 16.37
C MET A 60 4.99 -13.30 16.21
N PRO A 61 5.62 -13.75 15.11
CA PRO A 61 7.02 -13.44 14.85
C PRO A 61 7.25 -11.92 14.78
N PRO A 62 8.37 -11.37 15.33
CA PRO A 62 8.64 -9.93 15.30
C PRO A 62 8.60 -9.33 13.88
N LEU A 63 9.06 -10.06 12.88
CA LEU A 63 9.02 -9.65 11.47
C LEU A 63 7.58 -9.45 10.96
N LEU A 64 6.64 -10.29 11.42
CA LEU A 64 5.22 -10.17 11.05
C LEU A 64 4.61 -8.91 11.66
N ILE A 65 4.96 -8.58 12.90
CA ILE A 65 4.52 -7.33 13.56
C ILE A 65 5.01 -6.11 12.76
N ILE A 66 6.30 -6.09 12.39
CA ILE A 66 6.88 -5.00 11.58
C ILE A 66 6.14 -4.87 10.24
N HIS A 67 5.89 -5.99 9.55
CA HIS A 67 5.16 -6.01 8.30
C HIS A 67 3.75 -5.41 8.44
N ILE A 68 3.00 -5.81 9.47
CA ILE A 68 1.64 -5.31 9.73
C ILE A 68 1.66 -3.79 10.01
N VAL A 69 2.60 -3.31 10.83
CA VAL A 69 2.73 -1.87 11.12
C VAL A 69 3.03 -1.08 9.85
N LEU A 70 3.94 -1.56 9.00
CA LEU A 70 4.25 -0.92 7.72
C LEU A 70 3.04 -0.92 6.76
N ALA A 71 2.28 -2.01 6.73
CA ALA A 71 1.06 -2.11 5.94
C ALA A 71 0.00 -1.10 6.40
N LEU A 72 -0.19 -0.97 7.72
CA LEU A 72 -1.09 0.02 8.32
C LEU A 72 -0.67 1.46 7.97
N ILE A 73 0.62 1.79 8.11
CA ILE A 73 1.15 3.10 7.71
C ILE A 73 0.86 3.38 6.23
N THR A 74 1.03 2.37 5.37
CA THR A 74 0.78 2.49 3.93
C THR A 74 -0.70 2.77 3.65
N VAL A 75 -1.62 2.03 4.28
CA VAL A 75 -3.08 2.24 4.14
C VAL A 75 -3.50 3.62 4.67
N MET A 76 -2.94 4.07 5.80
CA MET A 76 -3.21 5.42 6.32
C MET A 76 -2.71 6.50 5.36
N ALA A 77 -1.51 6.34 4.81
CA ALA A 77 -0.96 7.25 3.80
C ALA A 77 -1.85 7.29 2.55
N TYR A 78 -2.41 6.16 2.12
CA TYR A 78 -3.37 6.10 1.01
C TYR A 78 -4.67 6.84 1.31
N ALA A 79 -5.26 6.64 2.49
CA ALA A 79 -6.45 7.38 2.90
C ALA A 79 -6.21 8.89 2.87
N MET A 80 -5.07 9.35 3.41
CA MET A 80 -4.67 10.76 3.35
C MET A 80 -4.45 11.22 1.91
N ALA A 81 -3.84 10.39 1.05
CA ALA A 81 -3.60 10.72 -0.35
C ALA A 81 -4.91 10.90 -1.13
N VAL A 82 -5.92 10.06 -0.89
CA VAL A 82 -7.24 10.18 -1.51
C VAL A 82 -7.92 11.48 -1.10
N VAL A 83 -8.00 11.77 0.21
CA VAL A 83 -8.63 13.00 0.71
C VAL A 83 -7.95 14.25 0.14
N ASN A 84 -6.62 14.27 0.11
CA ASN A 84 -5.86 15.41 -0.41
C ASN A 84 -5.90 15.48 -1.95
N GLY A 85 -5.95 14.34 -2.63
CA GLY A 85 -6.15 14.23 -4.08
C GLY A 85 -7.50 14.80 -4.52
N LEU A 86 -8.58 14.46 -3.82
CA LEU A 86 -9.91 15.04 -4.06
C LEU A 86 -9.90 16.56 -3.89
N LYS A 87 -9.27 17.09 -2.83
CA LYS A 87 -9.13 18.54 -2.62
C LYS A 87 -8.34 19.23 -3.74
N LEU A 88 -7.30 18.57 -4.25
CA LEU A 88 -6.52 19.04 -5.39
C LEU A 88 -7.35 19.08 -6.69
N LEU A 89 -8.21 18.08 -6.92
CA LEU A 89 -9.14 18.06 -8.04
C LEU A 89 -10.18 19.19 -7.94
N SER A 90 -10.59 19.56 -6.72
CA SER A 90 -11.44 20.74 -6.48
C SER A 90 -10.70 22.09 -6.57
N GLY A 91 -9.45 22.12 -7.04
CA GLY A 91 -8.69 23.35 -7.26
C GLY A 91 -7.92 23.90 -6.04
N LYS A 92 -7.89 23.19 -4.89
CA LYS A 92 -7.16 23.64 -3.69
C LYS A 92 -5.65 23.39 -3.81
N VAL A 93 -4.93 24.31 -4.46
CA VAL A 93 -3.50 24.17 -4.79
C VAL A 93 -2.60 24.06 -3.54
N GLY A 94 -2.97 24.67 -2.41
CA GLY A 94 -2.21 24.64 -1.15
C GLY A 94 -2.03 23.23 -0.55
N VAL A 95 -2.80 22.25 -1.02
CA VAL A 95 -2.70 20.84 -0.59
C VAL A 95 -1.57 20.08 -1.30
N ARG A 96 -0.98 20.64 -2.36
CA ARG A 96 0.09 20.01 -3.15
C ARG A 96 1.34 19.70 -2.34
N SER A 97 1.72 20.55 -1.39
CA SER A 97 2.87 20.31 -0.50
C SER A 97 2.62 19.11 0.41
N LYS A 98 1.42 19.02 0.98
CA LYS A 98 0.99 17.86 1.80
C LYS A 98 1.02 16.57 1.01
N MET A 99 0.54 16.59 -0.25
CA MET A 99 0.63 15.43 -1.14
C MET A 99 2.07 14.96 -1.36
N LYS A 100 3.04 15.87 -1.53
CA LYS A 100 4.46 15.49 -1.68
C LYS A 100 5.01 14.81 -0.41
N ILE A 101 4.57 15.23 0.77
CA ILE A 101 4.99 14.62 2.04
C ILE A 101 4.39 13.21 2.17
N ILE A 102 3.08 13.08 1.94
CA ILE A 102 2.39 11.79 1.97
C ILE A 102 3.06 10.82 1.00
N ASP A 103 3.37 11.30 -0.20
CA ASP A 103 4.04 10.53 -1.23
C ASP A 103 5.45 10.06 -0.82
N ARG A 104 6.25 10.91 -0.17
CA ARG A 104 7.56 10.55 0.40
C ARG A 104 7.47 9.50 1.51
N ILE A 105 6.33 9.36 2.17
CA ILE A 105 6.10 8.33 3.20
C ILE A 105 5.55 7.05 2.56
N ALA A 106 4.58 7.18 1.66
CA ALA A 106 3.89 6.06 1.04
C ALA A 106 4.83 5.18 0.19
N VAL A 107 5.76 5.78 -0.58
CA VAL A 107 6.70 5.00 -1.41
C VAL A 107 7.60 4.08 -0.59
N PRO A 108 8.40 4.57 0.39
CA PRO A 108 9.26 3.70 1.16
C PRO A 108 8.45 2.72 2.00
N ALA A 109 7.34 3.14 2.62
CA ALA A 109 6.47 2.23 3.37
C ALA A 109 5.99 1.07 2.49
N ARG A 110 5.42 1.36 1.31
CA ARG A 110 4.92 0.34 0.39
C ARG A 110 6.02 -0.59 -0.13
N THR A 111 7.20 -0.05 -0.39
CA THR A 111 8.38 -0.83 -0.81
C THR A 111 8.84 -1.76 0.31
N LEU A 112 8.90 -1.26 1.56
CA LEU A 112 9.26 -2.06 2.72
C LEU A 112 8.21 -3.13 3.05
N VAL A 113 6.92 -2.87 2.82
CA VAL A 113 5.86 -3.91 2.90
C VAL A 113 6.17 -5.06 1.95
N PHE A 114 6.55 -4.77 0.71
CA PHE A 114 6.95 -5.82 -0.24
C PHE A 114 8.20 -6.58 0.23
N VAL A 115 9.24 -5.87 0.66
CA VAL A 115 10.49 -6.50 1.16
C VAL A 115 10.21 -7.41 2.36
N THR A 116 9.46 -6.92 3.35
CA THR A 116 9.10 -7.70 4.54
C THR A 116 8.18 -8.88 4.19
N SER A 117 7.29 -8.75 3.19
CA SER A 117 6.50 -9.87 2.65
C SER A 117 7.38 -10.96 2.04
N LEU A 118 8.44 -10.59 1.33
CA LEU A 118 9.42 -11.55 0.81
C LEU A 118 10.21 -12.22 1.94
N MET A 119 10.70 -11.45 2.91
CA MET A 119 11.43 -11.97 4.07
C MET A 119 10.58 -12.99 4.85
N LEU A 120 9.30 -12.68 5.11
CA LEU A 120 8.36 -13.58 5.78
C LEU A 120 8.13 -14.88 5.01
N PHE A 121 8.26 -14.86 3.69
CA PHE A 121 8.13 -16.04 2.87
C PHE A 121 9.41 -16.87 2.85
N LEU A 122 10.59 -16.23 2.85
CA LEU A 122 11.89 -16.90 2.90
C LEU A 122 12.24 -17.45 4.29
N SER A 123 11.62 -16.92 5.35
CA SER A 123 11.80 -17.39 6.73
C SER A 123 10.91 -18.57 7.12
N LYS A 124 10.05 -19.04 6.20
CA LYS A 124 9.22 -20.24 6.35
C LYS A 124 9.95 -21.43 5.76
#